data_AF-A0A960MX29-F1
#
_entry.id   AF-A0A960MX29-F1
#
_cell.length_a   1.000
_cell.length_b   1.000
_cell.length_c   1.000
_cell.angle_alpha   90.00
_cell.angle_beta   90.00
_cell.angle_gamma   90.00
#
_symmetry.space_group_name_H-M   'P 1'
#
loop_
_entity.id
_entity.type
_entity.pdbx_description
1 polymer ?
#
loop_
_entity_poly.entity_id
_entity_poly.type
_entity_poly.pdbx_seq_one_letter_code
_entity_poly.pdbx_strand_id
1 'polypeptide(L)'
;SRFWIRGDFRRPGHKLKADVPRVIAQAMTTEPVSTAAITKPHLRADLAKWATRREQPLTARVMVNRIWQHHFGRGLAASPSDFGWLGEPPSHPELLDWLAVELIEHDWSLKHIHRLILNSATYQRASRPLGAEQQQSWDELIQADPDNRLLGRHTRLRLDGESLRDALLSVAGVLNRKTGGAGVFPELPPEVVRTLLKDQ
;
A
#
# COMPACT_ATOMS: atom_id res chain seq x y z
N SER A 1 22.57 16.45 -3.59
CA SER A 1 22.38 16.33 -2.11
C SER A 1 23.71 15.90 -1.49
N ARG A 2 23.91 16.01 -0.16
CA ARG A 2 25.08 15.42 0.53
C ARG A 2 24.68 14.09 1.16
N PHE A 3 25.58 13.12 1.11
CA PHE A 3 25.48 11.92 1.93
C PHE A 3 25.74 12.28 3.39
N TRP A 4 24.93 11.79 4.31
CA TRP A 4 25.15 11.96 5.75
C TRP A 4 25.62 10.64 6.35
N ILE A 5 26.79 10.64 6.96
CA ILE A 5 27.40 9.39 7.46
C ILE A 5 26.51 8.84 8.57
N ARG A 6 25.92 7.65 8.33
CA ARG A 6 24.93 7.01 9.24
C ARG A 6 23.68 7.87 9.51
N GLY A 7 23.32 8.78 8.61
CA GLY A 7 22.17 9.67 8.78
C GLY A 7 22.39 10.84 9.74
N ASP A 8 23.60 11.02 10.28
CA ASP A 8 23.92 12.15 11.14
C ASP A 8 24.10 13.44 10.32
N PHE A 9 23.16 14.38 10.48
CA PHE A 9 23.13 15.67 9.80
C PHE A 9 24.33 16.58 10.14
N ARG A 10 25.11 16.27 11.17
CA ARG A 10 26.31 17.01 11.56
C ARG A 10 27.58 16.49 10.88
N ARG A 11 27.52 15.32 10.23
CA ARG A 11 28.65 14.67 9.59
C ARG A 11 28.47 14.61 8.07
N PRO A 12 28.72 15.74 7.36
CA PRO A 12 28.58 15.78 5.92
C PRO A 12 29.62 14.88 5.26
N GLY A 13 29.13 13.90 4.51
CA GLY A 13 29.93 13.10 3.59
C GLY A 13 30.03 13.74 2.21
N HIS A 14 30.32 12.89 1.22
CA HIS A 14 30.51 13.31 -0.17
C HIS A 14 29.21 13.86 -0.80
N LYS A 15 29.37 14.77 -1.78
CA LYS A 15 28.24 15.27 -2.58
C LYS A 15 27.81 14.17 -3.55
N LEU A 16 26.52 13.85 -3.52
CA LEU A 16 25.89 12.91 -4.43
C LEU A 16 25.14 13.68 -5.53
N LYS A 17 25.34 13.23 -6.77
CA LYS A 17 24.45 13.56 -7.89
C LYS A 17 23.26 12.60 -7.87
N ALA A 18 22.12 13.04 -8.41
CA ALA A 18 20.97 12.15 -8.56
C ALA A 18 21.34 11.04 -9.54
N ASP A 19 21.12 9.80 -9.12
CA ASP A 19 21.39 8.61 -9.90
C ASP A 19 20.49 7.47 -9.40
N VAL A 20 20.36 6.41 -10.19
CA VAL A 20 19.62 5.20 -9.84
C VAL A 20 20.58 4.10 -9.34
N PRO A 21 20.11 3.10 -8.57
CA PRO A 21 20.94 1.96 -8.20
C PRO A 21 21.60 1.32 -9.43
N ARG A 22 22.90 1.07 -9.38
CA ARG A 22 23.71 0.61 -10.53
C ARG A 22 23.16 -0.64 -11.23
N VAL A 23 22.58 -1.57 -10.47
CA VAL A 23 21.95 -2.79 -11.00
C VAL A 23 20.75 -2.45 -11.89
N ILE A 24 19.97 -1.43 -11.51
CA ILE A 24 18.82 -0.97 -12.28
C ILE A 24 19.29 -0.17 -13.50
N ALA A 25 20.34 0.65 -13.36
CA ALA A 25 20.92 1.39 -14.49
C ALA A 25 21.25 0.46 -15.68
N GLN A 26 21.83 -0.72 -15.40
CA GLN A 26 22.14 -1.73 -16.41
C GLN A 26 20.90 -2.36 -17.06
N ALA A 27 19.80 -2.51 -16.32
CA ALA A 27 18.55 -3.07 -16.81
C ALA A 27 17.66 -2.02 -17.52
N MET A 28 17.87 -0.74 -17.25
CA MET A 28 17.22 0.37 -17.97
C MET A 28 17.78 0.58 -19.38
N THR A 29 19.02 0.13 -19.65
CA THR A 29 19.70 0.25 -20.94
C THR A 29 19.40 -0.94 -21.84
N THR A 30 18.16 -1.02 -22.36
CA THR A 30 17.82 -1.89 -23.52
C THR A 30 17.82 -1.13 -24.85
N GLU A 31 18.02 0.19 -24.82
CA GLU A 31 18.46 0.99 -25.97
C GLU A 31 19.92 1.40 -25.74
N PRO A 32 20.78 1.43 -26.78
CA PRO A 32 22.17 1.83 -26.64
C PRO A 32 22.19 3.31 -26.26
N VAL A 33 22.38 3.59 -24.97
CA VAL A 33 22.70 4.94 -24.51
C VAL A 33 24.08 5.24 -25.06
N SER A 34 24.13 5.97 -26.18
CA SER A 34 25.32 6.70 -26.58
C SER A 34 25.82 7.44 -25.35
N THR A 35 27.02 7.10 -24.92
CA THR A 35 27.72 7.69 -23.78
C THR A 35 27.89 9.22 -23.90
N ALA A 36 27.54 9.80 -25.06
CA ALA A 36 27.49 11.23 -25.31
C ALA A 36 26.18 11.94 -24.88
N ALA A 37 25.10 11.22 -24.55
CA ALA A 37 23.78 11.78 -24.26
C ALA A 37 23.39 11.77 -22.76
N ILE A 38 24.33 11.55 -21.84
CA ILE A 38 24.09 11.61 -20.39
C ILE A 38 24.13 13.08 -19.92
N THR A 39 23.24 13.91 -20.47
CA THR A 39 23.17 15.34 -20.13
C THR A 39 22.16 15.62 -19.01
N LYS A 40 21.32 14.65 -18.64
CA LYS A 40 20.35 14.77 -17.54
C LYS A 40 20.60 13.68 -16.49
N PRO A 41 20.82 14.04 -15.22
CA PRO A 41 20.96 13.04 -14.15
C PRO A 41 19.69 12.19 -14.11
N HIS A 42 19.82 10.86 -14.00
CA HIS A 42 18.69 9.96 -13.91
C HIS A 42 17.77 10.40 -12.78
N LEU A 43 16.60 10.91 -13.12
CA LEU A 43 15.67 11.46 -12.15
C LEU A 43 14.83 10.32 -11.58
N ARG A 44 14.33 10.50 -10.35
CA ARG A 44 13.35 9.56 -9.75
C ARG A 44 12.15 9.31 -10.67
N ALA A 45 11.82 10.28 -11.52
CA ALA A 45 10.79 10.17 -12.54
C ALA A 45 11.11 9.12 -13.62
N ASP A 46 12.38 9.00 -14.03
CA ASP A 46 12.78 8.02 -15.06
C ASP A 46 12.76 6.61 -14.50
N LEU A 47 13.20 6.44 -13.24
CA LEU A 47 13.07 5.17 -12.51
C LEU A 47 11.60 4.78 -12.34
N ALA A 48 10.74 5.73 -11.97
CA ALA A 48 9.30 5.48 -11.83
C ALA A 48 8.70 5.03 -13.17
N LYS A 49 8.99 5.75 -14.27
CA LYS A 49 8.53 5.39 -15.62
C LYS A 49 8.99 4.00 -16.03
N TRP A 50 10.24 3.63 -15.72
CA TRP A 50 10.77 2.29 -16.00
C TRP A 50 10.05 1.21 -15.18
N ALA A 51 9.86 1.45 -13.87
CA ALA A 51 9.22 0.52 -12.96
C ALA A 51 7.72 0.31 -13.24
N THR A 52 7.06 1.27 -13.88
CA THR A 52 5.63 1.20 -14.24
C THR A 52 5.41 0.87 -15.71
N ARG A 53 6.43 0.39 -16.44
CA ARG A 53 6.28 -0.07 -17.83
C ARG A 53 5.35 -1.27 -17.90
N ARG A 54 4.58 -1.39 -18.99
CA ARG A 54 3.62 -2.48 -19.19
C ARG A 54 4.31 -3.85 -19.20
N GLU A 55 5.56 -3.90 -19.65
CA GLU A 55 6.38 -5.11 -19.68
C GLU A 55 6.85 -5.56 -18.28
N GLN A 56 6.63 -4.75 -17.24
CA GLN A 56 7.00 -5.03 -15.86
C GLN A 56 5.75 -5.25 -14.99
N PRO A 57 5.21 -6.49 -14.94
CA PRO A 57 3.96 -6.76 -14.22
C PRO A 57 4.10 -6.69 -12.69
N LEU A 58 5.34 -6.80 -12.17
CA LEU A 58 5.60 -6.93 -10.74
C LEU A 58 5.06 -5.73 -9.93
N THR A 59 5.29 -4.51 -10.41
CA THR A 59 4.88 -3.28 -9.72
C THR A 59 3.36 -3.22 -9.56
N ALA A 60 2.62 -3.57 -10.62
CA ALA A 60 1.17 -3.61 -10.58
C ALA A 60 0.66 -4.69 -9.62
N ARG A 61 1.20 -5.91 -9.69
CA ARG A 61 0.87 -7.03 -8.78
C ARG A 61 1.08 -6.67 -7.31
N VAL A 62 2.23 -6.07 -6.99
CA VAL A 62 2.54 -5.60 -5.63
C VAL A 62 1.51 -4.55 -5.18
N MET A 63 1.21 -3.57 -6.04
CA MET A 63 0.29 -2.49 -5.69
C MET A 63 -1.13 -3.00 -5.44
N VAL A 64 -1.68 -3.83 -6.33
CA VAL A 64 -3.05 -4.37 -6.14
C VAL A 64 -3.13 -5.30 -4.95
N ASN A 65 -2.08 -6.06 -4.64
CA ASN A 65 -2.04 -6.89 -3.42
C ASN A 65 -2.04 -6.06 -2.15
N ARG A 66 -1.37 -4.90 -2.14
CA ARG A 66 -1.40 -3.96 -1.00
C ARG A 66 -2.79 -3.34 -0.84
N ILE A 67 -3.43 -2.94 -1.93
CA ILE A 67 -4.82 -2.47 -1.92
C ILE A 67 -5.74 -3.55 -1.36
N TRP A 68 -5.59 -4.79 -1.84
CA TRP A 68 -6.35 -5.93 -1.36
C TRP A 68 -6.12 -6.16 0.13
N GLN A 69 -4.86 -6.19 0.57
CA GLN A 69 -4.51 -6.36 1.97
C GLN A 69 -5.12 -5.27 2.86
N HIS A 70 -5.20 -4.02 2.39
CA HIS A 70 -5.85 -2.95 3.14
C HIS A 70 -7.35 -3.22 3.37
N HIS A 71 -8.05 -3.76 2.36
CA HIS A 71 -9.48 -4.04 2.43
C HIS A 71 -9.85 -5.36 3.12
N PHE A 72 -8.96 -6.36 3.10
CA PHE A 72 -9.23 -7.70 3.63
C PHE A 72 -8.33 -8.08 4.83
N GLY A 73 -7.38 -7.24 5.22
CA GLY A 73 -6.38 -7.47 6.27
C GLY A 73 -5.21 -8.36 5.84
N ARG A 74 -5.45 -9.28 4.90
CA ARG A 74 -4.44 -10.18 4.31
C ARG A 74 -4.42 -10.00 2.80
N GLY A 75 -3.22 -9.95 2.21
CA GLY A 75 -3.06 -9.92 0.76
C GLY A 75 -3.42 -11.26 0.11
N LEU A 76 -3.68 -11.25 -1.20
CA LEU A 76 -3.78 -12.45 -2.01
C LEU A 76 -2.48 -13.25 -1.96
N ALA A 77 -1.34 -12.56 -2.06
CA ALA A 77 -0.03 -13.05 -1.65
C ALA A 77 0.23 -12.58 -0.20
N ALA A 78 0.59 -13.52 0.67
CA ALA A 78 0.74 -13.25 2.11
C ALA A 78 1.88 -12.26 2.41
N SER A 79 2.98 -12.33 1.65
CA SER A 79 4.14 -11.46 1.80
C SER A 79 4.10 -10.31 0.77
N PRO A 80 3.62 -9.10 1.14
CA PRO A 80 3.50 -7.98 0.21
C PRO A 80 4.85 -7.44 -0.28
N SER A 81 5.95 -7.83 0.37
CA SER A 81 7.32 -7.43 0.01
C SER A 81 8.08 -8.50 -0.77
N ASP A 82 7.59 -9.74 -0.81
CA ASP A 82 8.28 -10.89 -1.39
C ASP A 82 7.42 -11.55 -2.48
N PHE A 83 7.39 -10.93 -3.66
CA PHE A 83 6.75 -11.48 -4.86
C PHE A 83 7.70 -12.34 -5.71
N GLY A 84 8.88 -12.66 -5.17
CA GLY A 84 9.89 -13.50 -5.83
C GLY A 84 9.73 -14.99 -5.49
N TRP A 85 10.68 -15.80 -5.93
CA TRP A 85 10.73 -17.26 -5.73
C TRP A 85 10.70 -17.71 -4.26
N LEU A 86 11.07 -16.83 -3.34
CA LEU A 86 11.09 -17.10 -1.89
C LEU A 86 9.76 -16.79 -1.20
N GLY A 87 8.80 -16.15 -1.90
CA GLY A 87 7.50 -15.81 -1.36
C GLY A 87 6.51 -16.97 -1.43
N GLU A 88 5.53 -16.98 -0.54
CA GLU A 88 4.39 -17.90 -0.67
C GLU A 88 3.58 -17.59 -1.93
N PRO A 89 3.14 -18.61 -2.68
CA PRO A 89 2.31 -18.38 -3.85
C PRO A 89 0.98 -17.72 -3.44
N PRO A 90 0.45 -16.81 -4.28
CA PRO A 90 -0.82 -16.17 -3.99
C PRO A 90 -1.94 -17.21 -3.89
N SER A 91 -2.89 -16.96 -2.99
CA SER A 91 -4.10 -17.78 -2.83
C SER A 91 -4.92 -17.86 -4.13
N HIS A 92 -5.03 -16.74 -4.85
CA HIS A 92 -5.77 -16.61 -6.10
C HIS A 92 -4.90 -15.91 -7.15
N PRO A 93 -3.99 -16.64 -7.84
CA PRO A 93 -3.05 -16.05 -8.80
C PRO A 93 -3.76 -15.34 -9.97
N GLU A 94 -4.79 -15.97 -10.53
CA GLU A 94 -5.53 -15.42 -11.67
C GLU A 94 -6.24 -14.10 -11.33
N LEU A 95 -6.83 -14.02 -10.13
CA LEU A 95 -7.44 -12.78 -9.64
C LEU A 95 -6.41 -11.67 -9.44
N LEU A 96 -5.25 -12.00 -8.87
CA LEU A 96 -4.15 -11.06 -8.69
C LEU A 96 -3.65 -10.52 -10.03
N ASP A 97 -3.45 -11.41 -11.00
CA ASP A 97 -2.94 -11.05 -12.32
C ASP A 97 -3.99 -10.23 -13.10
N TRP A 98 -5.26 -10.59 -13.00
CA TRP A 98 -6.36 -9.82 -13.59
C TRP A 98 -6.45 -8.40 -13.00
N LEU A 99 -6.41 -8.24 -11.68
CA LEU A 99 -6.40 -6.92 -11.04
C LEU A 99 -5.18 -6.09 -11.44
N ALA A 100 -4.02 -6.73 -11.60
CA ALA A 100 -2.79 -6.04 -12.02
C ALA A 100 -2.90 -5.52 -13.46
N VAL A 101 -3.47 -6.31 -14.37
CA VAL A 101 -3.76 -5.87 -15.75
C VAL A 101 -4.77 -4.72 -15.74
N GLU A 102 -5.86 -4.87 -14.99
CA GLU A 102 -6.90 -3.83 -14.84
C GLU A 102 -6.30 -2.49 -14.36
N LEU A 103 -5.37 -2.53 -13.40
CA LEU A 103 -4.70 -1.33 -12.91
C LEU A 103 -3.89 -0.62 -14.01
N ILE A 104 -3.17 -1.40 -14.84
CA ILE A 104 -2.35 -0.85 -15.93
C ILE A 104 -3.24 -0.29 -17.04
N GLU A 105 -4.30 -1.00 -17.42
CA GLU A 105 -5.21 -0.60 -18.51
C GLU A 105 -6.08 0.61 -18.15
N HIS A 106 -6.27 0.88 -16.85
CA HIS A 106 -6.97 2.06 -16.34
C HIS A 106 -6.03 3.15 -15.79
N ASP A 107 -4.89 3.37 -16.45
CA ASP A 107 -3.94 4.46 -16.17
C ASP A 107 -3.50 4.56 -14.70
N TRP A 108 -3.31 3.41 -14.04
CA TRP A 108 -2.91 3.32 -12.63
C TRP A 108 -3.90 3.99 -11.65
N SER A 109 -5.18 4.06 -12.03
CA SER A 109 -6.24 4.64 -11.20
C SER A 109 -6.55 3.78 -9.97
N LEU A 110 -5.98 4.13 -8.81
CA LEU A 110 -6.25 3.43 -7.55
C LEU A 110 -7.74 3.49 -7.16
N LYS A 111 -8.40 4.62 -7.44
CA LYS A 111 -9.83 4.80 -7.18
C LYS A 111 -10.69 3.81 -7.97
N HIS A 112 -10.28 3.47 -9.19
CA HIS A 112 -10.94 2.45 -10.00
C HIS A 112 -10.87 1.08 -9.34
N ILE A 113 -9.66 0.62 -8.99
CA ILE A 113 -9.45 -0.67 -8.32
C ILE A 113 -10.17 -0.73 -6.98
N HIS A 114 -10.14 0.34 -6.18
CA HIS A 114 -10.91 0.41 -4.94
C HIS A 114 -12.40 0.21 -5.20
N ARG A 115 -12.99 0.93 -6.16
CA ARG A 115 -14.41 0.79 -6.49
C ARG A 115 -14.75 -0.64 -6.93
N LEU A 116 -13.89 -1.26 -7.74
CA LEU A 116 -14.07 -2.62 -8.22
C LEU A 116 -14.10 -3.61 -7.04
N ILE A 117 -13.13 -3.52 -6.14
CA ILE A 117 -13.06 -4.37 -4.94
C ILE A 117 -14.28 -4.14 -4.05
N LEU A 118 -14.62 -2.89 -3.73
CA LEU A 118 -15.73 -2.53 -2.84
C LEU A 118 -17.10 -2.96 -3.37
N ASN A 119 -17.24 -3.07 -4.70
CA ASN A 119 -18.47 -3.54 -5.35
C ASN A 119 -18.46 -5.06 -5.63
N SER A 120 -17.41 -5.78 -5.26
CA SER A 120 -17.35 -7.23 -5.44
C SER A 120 -18.24 -7.97 -4.44
N ALA A 121 -18.80 -9.10 -4.86
CA ALA A 121 -19.54 -9.99 -3.97
C ALA A 121 -18.69 -10.42 -2.76
N THR A 122 -17.39 -10.63 -2.98
CA THR A 122 -16.41 -11.00 -1.94
C THR A 122 -16.28 -9.95 -0.85
N TYR A 123 -16.19 -8.66 -1.22
CA TYR A 123 -16.10 -7.59 -0.24
C TYR A 123 -17.42 -7.42 0.53
N GLN A 124 -18.55 -7.58 -0.15
CA GLN A 124 -19.89 -7.40 0.41
C GLN A 124 -20.41 -8.59 1.24
N ARG A 125 -19.61 -9.65 1.41
CA ARG A 125 -19.99 -10.79 2.26
C ARG A 125 -20.17 -10.34 3.70
N ALA A 126 -21.07 -11.00 4.42
CA ALA A 126 -21.22 -10.76 5.85
C ALA A 126 -19.97 -11.23 6.62
N SER A 127 -19.66 -10.55 7.71
CA SER A 127 -18.60 -10.95 8.67
C SER A 127 -19.15 -11.70 9.89
N ARG A 128 -20.45 -12.02 9.88
CA ARG A 128 -21.19 -12.74 10.92
C ARG A 128 -22.39 -13.45 10.29
N PRO A 129 -22.96 -14.50 10.91
CA PRO A 129 -24.18 -15.12 10.42
C PRO A 129 -25.35 -14.12 10.45
N LEU A 130 -26.20 -14.15 9.42
CA LEU A 130 -27.35 -13.25 9.26
C LEU A 130 -28.65 -13.84 9.84
N GLY A 131 -28.56 -14.53 10.99
CA GLY A 131 -29.69 -15.15 11.67
C GLY A 131 -29.35 -16.51 12.26
N ALA A 132 -30.24 -17.03 13.11
CA ALA A 132 -30.04 -18.31 13.79
C ALA A 132 -29.97 -19.50 12.81
N GLU A 133 -30.72 -19.43 11.70
CA GLU A 133 -30.77 -20.48 10.67
C GLU A 133 -29.43 -20.69 9.95
N GLN A 134 -28.61 -19.64 9.83
CA GLN A 134 -27.32 -19.71 9.14
C GLN A 134 -26.17 -20.11 10.07
N GLN A 135 -26.41 -20.22 11.38
CA GLN A 135 -25.36 -20.47 12.37
C GLN A 135 -24.59 -21.78 12.09
N GLN A 136 -25.31 -22.85 11.77
CA GLN A 136 -24.70 -24.15 11.47
C GLN A 136 -23.75 -24.06 10.26
N SER A 137 -24.24 -23.50 9.14
CA SER A 137 -23.42 -23.30 7.94
C SER A 137 -22.22 -22.38 8.16
N TRP A 138 -22.36 -21.41 9.09
CA TRP A 138 -21.29 -20.49 9.44
C TRP A 138 -20.18 -21.18 10.23
N ASP A 139 -20.56 -22.05 11.16
CA ASP A 139 -19.60 -22.83 11.96
C ASP A 139 -18.85 -23.85 11.08
N GLU A 140 -19.55 -24.50 10.13
CA GLU A 140 -18.93 -25.34 9.11
C GLU A 140 -17.93 -24.57 8.23
N LEU A 141 -18.31 -23.35 7.78
CA LEU A 141 -17.44 -22.49 6.99
C LEU A 141 -16.17 -22.09 7.76
N ILE A 142 -16.30 -21.76 9.05
CA ILE A 142 -15.14 -21.44 9.91
C ILE A 142 -14.25 -22.67 10.10
N GLN A 143 -14.83 -23.85 10.31
CA GLN A 143 -14.05 -25.07 10.50
C GLN A 143 -13.31 -25.49 9.22
N ALA A 144 -13.94 -25.33 8.05
CA ALA A 144 -13.34 -25.66 6.77
C ALA A 144 -12.21 -24.70 6.38
N ASP A 145 -12.35 -23.40 6.68
CA ASP A 145 -11.33 -22.38 6.40
C ASP A 145 -11.20 -21.37 7.56
N PRO A 146 -10.43 -21.74 8.61
CA PRO A 146 -10.22 -20.89 9.78
C PRO A 146 -9.52 -19.57 9.44
N ASP A 147 -8.59 -19.61 8.48
CA ASP A 147 -7.80 -18.46 8.04
C ASP A 147 -8.52 -17.57 7.01
N ASN A 148 -9.70 -17.98 6.55
CA ASN A 148 -10.47 -17.30 5.51
C ASN A 148 -9.69 -17.10 4.21
N ARG A 149 -8.80 -18.05 3.86
CA ARG A 149 -7.96 -18.00 2.65
C ARG A 149 -8.80 -18.03 1.37
N LEU A 150 -9.95 -18.71 1.38
CA LEU A 150 -10.90 -18.82 0.27
C LEU A 150 -11.93 -17.67 0.25
N LEU A 151 -11.81 -16.71 1.17
CA LEU A 151 -12.65 -15.50 1.22
C LEU A 151 -14.15 -15.85 1.36
N GLY A 152 -14.43 -16.91 2.13
CA GLY A 152 -15.76 -17.42 2.49
C GLY A 152 -16.65 -16.37 3.17
N ARG A 153 -16.02 -15.45 3.89
CA ARG A 153 -16.64 -14.41 4.71
C ARG A 153 -15.84 -13.11 4.63
N HIS A 154 -16.42 -12.00 5.04
CA HIS A 154 -15.64 -10.78 5.24
C HIS A 154 -14.87 -10.83 6.57
N THR A 155 -13.60 -10.42 6.55
CA THR A 155 -12.74 -10.42 7.74
C THR A 155 -13.04 -9.20 8.61
N ARG A 156 -13.17 -9.39 9.93
CA ARG A 156 -13.28 -8.26 10.86
C ARG A 156 -11.91 -7.60 11.01
N LEU A 157 -11.81 -6.34 10.58
CA LEU A 157 -10.58 -5.57 10.66
C LEU A 157 -10.56 -4.67 11.89
N ARG A 158 -9.38 -4.50 12.46
CA ARG A 158 -9.14 -3.47 13.47
C ARG A 158 -9.04 -2.13 12.77
N LEU A 159 -9.79 -1.14 13.26
CA LEU A 159 -9.68 0.24 12.79
C LEU A 159 -8.31 0.81 13.20
N ASP A 160 -7.70 1.56 12.29
CA ASP A 160 -6.55 2.40 12.61
C ASP A 160 -6.98 3.60 13.48
N GLY A 161 -5.98 4.30 14.05
CA GLY A 161 -6.26 5.41 14.95
C GLY A 161 -6.98 6.55 14.24
N GLU A 162 -6.63 6.78 12.98
CA GLU A 162 -7.20 7.77 12.08
C GLU A 162 -8.66 7.47 11.78
N SER A 163 -9.02 6.25 11.34
CA SER A 163 -10.42 5.89 11.09
C SER A 163 -11.25 5.91 12.35
N LEU A 164 -10.69 5.48 13.49
CA LEU A 164 -11.38 5.55 14.78
C LEU A 164 -11.68 7.01 15.17
N ARG A 165 -10.68 7.90 15.03
CA ARG A 165 -10.85 9.34 15.28
C ARG A 165 -11.92 9.93 14.35
N ASP A 166 -11.85 9.65 13.06
CA ASP A 166 -12.80 10.18 12.08
C ASP A 166 -14.23 9.66 12.33
N ALA A 167 -14.37 8.39 12.75
CA ALA A 167 -15.65 7.84 13.17
C ALA A 167 -16.22 8.58 14.39
N LEU A 168 -15.40 8.83 15.42
CA LEU A 168 -15.81 9.59 16.60
C LEU A 168 -16.21 11.03 16.24
N LEU A 169 -15.42 11.72 15.43
CA LEU A 169 -15.72 13.07 14.95
C LEU A 169 -17.01 13.10 14.12
N SER A 170 -17.24 12.07 13.30
CA SER A 170 -18.46 11.93 12.49
C SER A 170 -19.69 11.72 13.36
N VAL A 171 -19.62 10.84 14.36
CA VAL A 171 -20.74 10.57 15.30
C VAL A 171 -21.03 11.79 16.16
N ALA A 172 -19.99 12.53 16.59
CA ALA A 172 -20.13 13.76 17.35
C ALA A 172 -20.60 14.96 16.50
N GLY A 173 -20.71 14.82 15.18
CA GLY A 173 -21.16 15.89 14.28
C GLY A 173 -20.15 17.03 14.07
N VAL A 174 -18.90 16.85 14.50
CA VAL A 174 -17.83 17.86 14.43
C VAL A 174 -16.78 17.57 13.36
N LEU A 175 -17.00 16.53 12.54
CA LEU A 175 -16.08 16.18 11.45
C LEU A 175 -16.03 17.27 10.39
N ASN A 176 -14.85 17.86 10.20
CA ASN A 176 -14.57 18.76 9.09
C ASN A 176 -14.17 17.95 7.84
N ARG A 177 -15.00 17.99 6.80
CA ARG A 177 -14.76 17.28 5.51
C ARG A 177 -13.96 18.09 4.48
N LYS A 178 -13.50 19.29 4.81
CA LYS A 178 -12.68 20.10 3.89
C LYS A 178 -11.34 19.41 3.65
N THR A 179 -10.98 19.23 2.39
CA THR A 179 -9.71 18.64 1.99
C THR A 179 -8.59 19.68 2.10
N GLY A 180 -7.48 19.30 2.76
CA GLY A 180 -6.34 20.18 2.99
C GLY A 180 -6.57 21.23 4.08
N GLY A 181 -5.66 22.20 4.17
CA GLY A 181 -5.67 23.25 5.19
C GLY A 181 -4.42 23.23 6.08
N ALA A 182 -4.33 24.19 7.01
CA ALA A 182 -3.27 24.22 8.00
C ALA A 182 -3.38 22.99 8.92
N GLY A 183 -2.24 22.43 9.32
CA GLY A 183 -2.20 21.33 10.29
C GLY A 183 -2.86 21.74 11.61
N VAL A 184 -3.66 20.85 12.19
CA VAL A 184 -4.24 21.05 13.51
C VAL A 184 -3.23 20.56 14.55
N PHE A 185 -2.78 21.44 15.42
CA PHE A 185 -1.97 21.10 16.59
C PHE A 185 -2.90 21.06 17.80
N PRO A 186 -3.32 19.87 18.27
CA PRO A 186 -4.13 19.78 19.48
C PRO A 186 -3.33 20.31 20.67
N GLU A 187 -4.01 20.97 21.61
CA GLU A 187 -3.39 21.34 22.87
C GLU A 187 -2.94 20.06 23.60
N LEU A 188 -1.62 19.95 23.81
CA LEU A 188 -1.05 18.81 24.50
C LEU A 188 -1.21 18.99 26.02
N PRO A 189 -1.50 17.91 26.77
CA PRO A 189 -1.49 17.98 28.22
C PRO A 189 -0.15 18.51 28.75
N PRO A 190 -0.14 19.34 29.80
CA PRO A 190 1.07 20.00 30.29
C PRO A 190 2.17 19.01 30.73
N GLU A 191 1.80 17.78 31.08
CA GLU A 191 2.74 16.70 31.41
C GLU A 191 3.57 16.25 30.19
N VAL A 192 2.94 16.17 29.01
CA VAL A 192 3.60 15.82 27.75
C VAL A 192 4.46 16.99 27.27
N VAL A 193 3.97 18.22 27.41
CA VAL A 193 4.71 19.42 27.04
C VAL A 193 6.01 19.58 27.84
N ARG A 194 6.02 19.20 29.12
CA ARG A 194 7.22 19.25 29.98
C ARG A 194 8.29 18.22 29.62
N THR A 195 7.91 17.14 28.94
CA THR A 195 8.83 16.06 28.52
C THR A 195 9.34 16.23 27.10
N LEU A 196 8.74 17.13 26.32
CA LEU A 196 9.30 17.57 25.03
C LEU A 196 10.56 18.41 25.29
N LEU A 197 11.65 18.04 24.64
CA LEU A 197 12.91 18.80 24.68
C LEU A 197 12.65 20.21 24.15
N LYS A 198 12.99 21.24 24.93
CA LYS A 198 13.07 22.62 24.42
C LYS A 198 14.07 22.60 23.26
N ASP A 199 13.64 23.05 22.09
CA ASP A 199 14.43 23.20 20.86
C ASP A 199 14.42 22.03 19.85
N GLN A 200 13.36 21.22 19.79
CA GLN A 200 13.04 20.37 18.63
C GLN A 200 11.82 20.85 17.84
#